data_AF-A0A7N2L387-F1
#
_entry.id   AF-A0A7N2L387-F1
#
_cell.length_a   1.000
_cell.length_b   1.000
_cell.length_c   1.000
_cell.angle_alpha   90.00
_cell.angle_beta   90.00
_cell.angle_gamma   90.00
#
_symmetry.space_group_name_H-M   'P 1'
#
loop_
_entity.id
_entity.type
_entity.pdbx_description
1 polymer ?
#
loop_
_entity_poly.entity_id
_entity_poly.type
_entity_poly.pdbx_seq_one_letter_code
_entity_poly.pdbx_strand_id
1 'polypeptide(L)'
;MATKNTILPILTLFSIFLPLAISIDFNYPAVFNFGDSNSDTGELTVGLGFFLDPPNGQHYFKTSTGRFCDGRLIIDFLKESQYPPVSVSIIYIPTANLDLNVLLLF
;
A
#
# COMPACT_ATOMS: atom_id res chain seq x y z
N MET A 1 -18.96 26.33 -46.21
CA MET A 1 -18.29 27.39 -45.43
C MET A 1 -18.88 27.47 -44.01
N ALA A 2 -18.81 26.38 -43.23
CA ALA A 2 -19.40 26.30 -41.87
C ALA A 2 -18.49 25.57 -40.84
N THR A 3 -17.37 25.00 -41.30
CA THR A 3 -16.47 24.15 -40.51
C THR A 3 -15.48 24.93 -39.63
N LYS A 4 -15.28 26.24 -39.89
CA LYS A 4 -14.32 27.06 -39.14
C LYS A 4 -14.82 27.47 -37.75
N ASN A 5 -16.14 27.51 -37.53
CA ASN A 5 -16.73 28.01 -36.27
C ASN A 5 -17.04 26.89 -35.26
N THR A 6 -16.94 25.62 -35.64
CA THR A 6 -17.19 24.48 -34.74
C THR A 6 -15.95 24.04 -33.96
N ILE A 7 -14.76 24.41 -34.40
CA ILE A 7 -13.48 24.05 -33.74
C ILE A 7 -13.30 24.82 -32.43
N LEU A 8 -13.67 26.10 -32.41
CA LEU A 8 -13.55 26.97 -31.23
C LEU A 8 -14.36 26.45 -30.03
N PRO A 9 -15.65 26.09 -30.15
CA PRO A 9 -16.42 25.55 -29.02
C PRO A 9 -15.90 24.18 -28.55
N ILE A 10 -15.36 23.35 -29.45
CA ILE A 10 -14.75 22.06 -29.09
C ILE A 10 -13.47 22.30 -28.27
N LEU A 11 -12.63 23.25 -28.68
CA LEU A 11 -11.41 23.59 -27.96
C LEU A 11 -11.72 24.17 -26.58
N THR A 12 -12.72 25.06 -26.49
CA THR A 12 -13.16 25.62 -25.20
C THR A 12 -13.76 24.54 -24.29
N LEU A 13 -14.54 23.61 -24.85
CA LEU A 13 -15.11 22.50 -24.09
C LEU A 13 -14.01 21.58 -23.55
N PHE A 14 -13.01 21.25 -24.38
CA PHE A 14 -11.84 20.46 -23.96
C PHE A 14 -11.04 21.17 -22.87
N SER A 15 -10.88 22.49 -22.98
CA SER A 15 -10.16 23.32 -21.99
C SER A 15 -10.90 23.45 -20.66
N ILE A 16 -12.24 23.37 -20.67
CA ILE A 16 -13.08 23.36 -19.46
C ILE A 16 -13.04 21.99 -18.75
N PHE A 17 -12.91 20.89 -19.51
CA PHE A 17 -12.82 19.54 -18.93
C PHE A 17 -11.40 19.13 -18.52
N LEU A 18 -10.36 19.75 -19.09
CA LEU A 18 -8.95 19.47 -18.77
C LEU A 18 -8.58 19.66 -17.27
N PRO A 19 -9.11 20.65 -16.52
CA PRO A 19 -8.82 20.84 -15.10
C PRO A 19 -9.66 19.95 -14.17
N LEU A 20 -10.63 19.17 -14.70
CA LEU A 20 -11.43 18.24 -13.89
C LEU A 20 -10.71 16.89 -13.68
N ALA A 21 -9.44 16.78 -14.06
CA ALA A 21 -8.55 15.74 -13.55
C ALA A 21 -7.89 16.25 -12.26
N ILE A 22 -8.68 16.47 -11.21
CA ILE A 22 -8.13 16.77 -9.89
C ILE A 22 -7.49 15.47 -9.39
N SER A 23 -6.16 15.39 -9.38
CA SER A 23 -5.47 14.37 -8.59
C SER A 23 -5.73 14.70 -7.12
N ILE A 24 -6.54 13.88 -6.46
CA ILE A 24 -6.64 13.95 -5.00
C ILE A 24 -5.30 13.45 -4.48
N ASP A 25 -4.51 14.37 -3.94
CA ASP A 25 -3.27 14.03 -3.24
C ASP A 25 -3.65 13.42 -1.89
N PHE A 26 -3.63 12.09 -1.83
CA PHE A 26 -3.88 11.38 -0.61
C PHE A 26 -2.58 11.32 0.21
N ASN A 27 -2.38 12.32 1.06
CA ASN A 27 -1.29 12.32 2.01
C ASN A 27 -1.64 11.44 3.23
N TYR A 28 -1.45 10.12 3.09
CA TYR A 28 -1.55 9.19 4.20
C TYR A 28 -0.20 9.15 4.93
N PRO A 29 -0.09 9.64 6.18
CA PRO A 29 1.19 9.66 6.90
C PRO A 29 1.63 8.27 7.38
N ALA A 30 0.72 7.28 7.37
CA ALA A 30 0.99 5.91 7.76
C ALA A 30 0.04 4.94 7.06
N VAL A 31 0.48 3.69 6.93
CA VAL A 31 -0.35 2.55 6.53
C VAL A 31 -0.37 1.54 7.67
N PHE A 32 -1.57 1.08 8.00
CA PHE A 32 -1.79 -0.02 8.94
C PHE A 32 -2.12 -1.26 8.15
N ASN A 33 -1.29 -2.29 8.29
CA ASN A 33 -1.50 -3.59 7.67
C ASN A 33 -1.91 -4.58 8.75
N PHE A 34 -3.07 -5.22 8.59
CA PHE A 34 -3.54 -6.27 9.48
C PHE A 34 -3.52 -7.59 8.72
N GLY A 35 -3.13 -8.68 9.38
CA GLY A 35 -3.22 -9.98 8.74
C GLY A 35 -2.46 -11.07 9.46
N ASP A 36 -2.05 -12.05 8.66
CA ASP A 36 -1.30 -13.23 9.06
C ASP A 36 0.13 -13.20 8.50
N SER A 37 0.77 -14.37 8.42
CA SER A 37 2.12 -14.54 7.90
C SER A 37 2.34 -14.00 6.48
N ASN A 38 1.30 -13.88 5.65
CA ASN A 38 1.41 -13.36 4.28
C ASN A 38 1.56 -11.84 4.22
N SER A 39 1.28 -11.13 5.31
CA SER A 39 1.45 -9.68 5.41
C SER A 39 2.45 -9.26 6.49
N ASP A 40 2.86 -10.20 7.36
CA ASP A 40 3.87 -9.98 8.40
C ASP A 40 5.27 -9.69 7.83
N THR A 41 5.76 -8.48 8.07
CA THR A 41 7.09 -8.03 7.61
C THR A 41 8.23 -8.36 8.58
N GLY A 42 7.96 -9.10 9.67
CA GLY A 42 8.91 -9.49 10.72
C GLY A 42 8.44 -9.18 12.15
N GLU A 43 7.21 -8.70 12.30
CA GLU A 43 6.62 -8.28 13.57
C GLU A 43 6.44 -9.47 14.52
N LEU A 44 6.12 -10.68 14.05
CA LEU A 44 5.94 -11.83 14.96
C LEU A 44 7.29 -12.22 15.60
N THR A 45 8.34 -12.22 14.79
CA THR A 45 9.70 -12.52 15.23
C THR A 45 10.22 -11.47 16.21
N VAL A 46 9.96 -10.18 15.94
CA VAL A 46 10.42 -9.08 16.83
C VAL A 46 9.54 -8.94 18.08
N GLY A 47 8.23 -9.03 17.94
CA GLY A 47 7.26 -8.76 19.00
C GLY A 47 7.07 -9.90 19.98
N LEU A 48 7.08 -11.15 19.50
CA LEU A 48 6.88 -12.35 20.34
C LEU A 48 8.11 -13.26 20.43
N GLY A 49 9.23 -12.89 19.80
CA GLY A 49 10.43 -13.72 19.80
C GLY A 49 10.28 -15.01 19.00
N PHE A 50 9.33 -15.06 18.05
CA PHE A 50 9.09 -16.25 17.25
C PHE A 50 10.26 -16.50 16.29
N PHE A 51 10.92 -17.65 16.42
CA PHE A 51 12.05 -18.00 15.57
C PHE A 51 11.58 -18.63 14.26
N LEU A 52 12.05 -18.10 13.13
CA LEU A 52 11.86 -18.69 11.82
C LEU A 52 13.17 -19.30 11.34
N ASP A 53 13.14 -20.58 10.99
CA ASP A 53 14.29 -21.28 10.43
C ASP A 53 14.70 -20.66 9.09
N PRO A 54 16.01 -20.60 8.76
CA PRO A 54 16.46 -20.32 7.41
C PRO A 54 15.78 -21.26 6.40
N PRO A 55 15.48 -20.80 5.18
CA PRO A 55 15.99 -19.58 4.53
C PRO A 55 15.18 -18.29 4.77
N ASN A 56 14.10 -18.35 5.55
CA ASN A 56 13.10 -17.28 5.69
C ASN A 56 13.67 -15.86 5.77
N GLY A 57 13.25 -15.00 4.84
CA GLY A 57 13.67 -13.59 4.72
C GLY A 57 15.03 -13.36 4.08
N GLN A 58 15.87 -14.40 3.91
CA GLN A 58 17.28 -14.21 3.54
C GLN A 58 17.50 -14.10 2.03
N HIS A 59 16.68 -14.73 1.19
CA HIS A 59 16.99 -14.81 -0.24
C HIS A 59 16.90 -13.44 -0.94
N TYR A 60 15.81 -12.69 -0.73
CA TYR A 60 15.64 -11.37 -1.35
C TYR A 60 16.45 -10.29 -0.63
N PHE A 61 16.29 -10.15 0.68
CA PHE A 61 16.87 -9.05 1.47
C PHE A 61 18.33 -9.29 1.88
N LYS A 62 18.86 -10.51 1.69
CA LYS A 62 20.23 -10.91 2.10
C LYS A 62 20.51 -10.79 3.60
N THR A 63 19.45 -10.72 4.41
CA THR A 63 19.48 -10.69 5.88
C THR A 63 18.23 -11.41 6.40
N SER A 64 18.26 -11.88 7.65
CA SER A 64 17.05 -12.43 8.26
C SER A 64 16.07 -11.30 8.56
N THR A 65 14.94 -11.26 7.86
CA THR A 65 13.89 -10.25 8.06
C THR A 65 12.77 -10.72 8.98
N GLY A 66 12.79 -11.98 9.45
CA GLY A 66 11.69 -12.53 10.25
C GLY A 66 10.38 -12.73 9.49
N ARG A 67 10.43 -12.79 8.15
CA ARG A 67 9.26 -12.99 7.29
C ARG A 67 9.05 -14.48 7.02
N PHE A 68 7.80 -14.91 6.91
CA PHE A 68 7.41 -16.29 6.53
C PHE A 68 7.65 -16.62 5.04
N CYS A 69 8.46 -15.83 4.35
CA CYS A 69 8.85 -16.06 2.97
C CYS A 69 10.25 -15.54 2.70
N ASP A 70 10.86 -16.04 1.62
CA ASP A 70 12.17 -15.64 1.14
C ASP A 70 12.17 -14.44 0.17
N GLY A 71 10.97 -13.96 -0.17
CA GLY A 71 10.73 -12.93 -1.17
C GLY A 71 10.18 -11.63 -0.60
N ARG A 72 9.69 -10.78 -1.51
CA ARG A 72 8.84 -9.64 -1.17
C ARG A 72 7.41 -10.09 -0.91
N LEU A 73 6.74 -9.44 0.02
CA LEU A 73 5.31 -9.55 0.27
C LEU A 73 4.55 -8.56 -0.60
N ILE A 74 3.24 -8.78 -0.78
CA ILE A 74 2.39 -7.88 -1.56
C ILE A 74 2.46 -6.43 -1.03
N ILE A 75 2.58 -6.27 0.29
CA ILE A 75 2.68 -4.96 0.95
C ILE A 75 3.97 -4.20 0.57
N ASP A 76 5.05 -4.87 0.19
CA ASP A 76 6.26 -4.19 -0.28
C ASP A 76 6.02 -3.48 -1.61
N PHE A 77 5.26 -4.11 -2.50
CA PHE A 77 4.93 -3.54 -3.81
C PHE A 77 3.93 -2.39 -3.69
N LEU A 78 2.97 -2.51 -2.77
CA LEU A 78 2.03 -1.43 -2.47
C LEU A 78 2.75 -0.22 -1.88
N LYS A 79 3.73 -0.45 -1.01
CA LYS A 79 4.57 0.62 -0.44
C LYS A 79 5.35 1.37 -1.51
N GLU A 80 5.95 0.64 -2.46
CA GLU A 80 6.71 1.23 -3.57
C GLU A 80 5.86 2.15 -4.46
N SER A 81 4.54 1.94 -4.55
CA SER A 81 3.68 2.69 -5.47
C SER A 81 3.01 3.92 -4.87
N GLN A 82 2.77 3.99 -3.55
CA GLN A 82 1.90 5.04 -3.00
C GLN A 82 2.08 5.43 -1.52
N TYR A 83 2.95 4.79 -0.72
CA TYR A 83 2.90 4.97 0.74
C TYR A 83 4.21 5.46 1.38
N PRO A 84 4.14 6.24 2.47
CA PRO A 84 5.33 6.74 3.18
C PRO A 84 6.13 5.61 3.84
N PRO A 85 7.38 5.89 4.28
CA PRO A 85 8.25 4.89 4.89
C PRO A 85 7.69 4.21 6.14
N VAL A 86 6.71 4.81 6.83
CA VAL A 86 6.12 4.30 8.07
C VAL A 86 4.93 3.38 7.74
N SER A 87 5.23 2.08 7.70
CA SER A 87 4.24 1.00 7.66
C SER A 87 4.21 0.35 9.05
N VAL A 88 3.10 0.49 9.77
CA VAL A 88 2.86 -0.26 11.01
C VAL A 88 2.11 -1.52 10.60
N SER A 89 2.78 -2.66 10.66
CA SER A 89 2.08 -3.94 10.65
C SER A 89 1.51 -4.13 12.06
N ILE A 90 0.27 -4.61 12.14
CA ILE A 90 -0.32 -5.14 13.36
C ILE A 90 -0.72 -6.56 13.02
N ILE A 91 -0.03 -7.54 13.58
CA ILE A 91 -0.49 -8.92 13.47
C ILE A 91 -1.82 -9.02 14.21
N TYR A 92 -2.89 -9.28 13.46
CA TYR A 92 -4.18 -9.58 14.06
C TYR A 92 -4.15 -11.03 14.54
N ILE A 93 -3.71 -11.23 15.78
CA ILE A 93 -4.01 -12.45 16.52
C ILE A 93 -5.43 -12.28 17.06
N PRO A 94 -6.40 -13.11 16.65
CA PRO A 94 -7.80 -12.87 17.00
C PRO A 94 -8.02 -12.96 18.51
N THR A 95 -8.09 -11.80 19.15
CA THR A 95 -8.88 -11.58 20.36
C THR A 95 -9.92 -10.51 20.04
N ALA A 96 -11.17 -10.87 20.30
CA ALA A 96 -12.34 -10.20 19.77
C ALA A 96 -12.38 -8.70 20.04
N ASN A 97 -12.87 -7.97 19.03
CA ASN A 97 -13.62 -6.73 19.12
C ASN A 97 -12.83 -5.42 19.24
N LEU A 98 -12.55 -4.76 18.10
CA LEU A 98 -12.37 -3.30 18.05
C LEU A 98 -12.87 -2.74 16.70
N ASP A 99 -13.84 -1.84 16.78
CA ASP A 99 -14.32 -0.97 15.70
C ASP A 99 -13.36 0.21 15.50
N LEU A 100 -12.77 0.35 14.30
CA LEU A 100 -11.99 1.52 13.92
C LEU A 100 -12.10 1.76 12.40
N ASN A 101 -12.42 3.00 12.02
CA ASN A 101 -12.44 3.48 10.62
C ASN A 101 -11.01 3.60 10.07
N VAL A 102 -10.40 2.46 9.75
CA VAL A 102 -9.09 2.33 9.10
C VAL A 102 -9.32 1.88 7.65
N LEU A 103 -8.54 2.42 6.71
CA LEU A 103 -8.51 1.86 5.36
C LEU A 103 -7.90 0.45 5.45
N LEU A 104 -8.77 -0.56 5.50
CA LEU A 104 -8.39 -1.97 5.48
C LEU A 104 -7.84 -2.31 4.09
N LEU A 105 -6.54 -2.54 3.99
CA LEU A 105 -5.97 -3.41 2.96
C LEU A 105 -6.00 -4.81 3.56
N PHE A 106 -6.86 -5.67 3.02
CA PHE A 106 -6.87 -7.11 3.32
C PHE A 106 -5.61 -7.79 2.76
#